data_AF-H5YCZ8-F1
#
_entry.id   AF-H5YCZ8-F1
#
_cell.length_a   1.000
_cell.length_b   1.000
_cell.length_c   1.000
_cell.angle_alpha   90.00
_cell.angle_beta   90.00
_cell.angle_gamma   90.00
#
_symmetry.space_group_name_H-M   'P 1'
#
loop_
_entity.id
_entity.type
_entity.pdbx_description
1 polymer ?
#
loop_
_entity_poly.entity_id
_entity_poly.type
_entity_poly.pdbx_seq_one_letter_code
_entity_poly.pdbx_strand_id
1 'polypeptide(L)'
;MQFLFRDHLLDTDLRELSREQVPVAVEPQVFDLVVHLMENRDRVVSKDELIDKIWHGRSVSESTLTSRINAARKAVGDTGASQALIRTISRKGFRFVGDVETKRGATAPESDFGAKLLQASLQLPDRPAIAVLPFTNMSGDLEQDYFSDGISEDIITALSKLRWFFVIARNSSFVYKGRAVHMHEVARELGVRYVLEGSVRRSGDRVRISAQLNDVSTGSHLWAERYDRELADIFAVQDEITEAIVAAIEPQLYTAESFRAQQKPPGSLDAWDLVMRALSHYWRITREDNAAAQGLLEKAVALDPAYGKALGLLATSHIFGAHMGWSDMAATVPVAERAALAAVEADREDAWAHHGLAYTYLFRRRFDDALAEFELALNLNPNFAMAHAFYGVTLCYAGRWQNGDVAARRALRLSPRDPLAAIYCGVAAYARFIGRDYEGAAQMARESMRQRADFVGAHRVLTAAAGMSGDPARAASALEGLRRAQPGISLAWITRELPMLRDEDREHYLEGLRRAGMR
;
A
#
# COMPACT_ATOMS: atom_id res chain seq x y z
N MET A 1 -13.10 -35.19 4.17
CA MET A 1 -13.66 -36.56 4.10
C MET A 1 -14.42 -36.82 5.39
N GLN A 2 -15.65 -37.35 5.32
CA GLN A 2 -16.45 -37.60 6.52
C GLN A 2 -16.55 -39.09 6.80
N PHE A 3 -16.29 -39.46 8.05
CA PHE A 3 -16.52 -40.79 8.57
C PHE A 3 -17.65 -40.76 9.58
N LEU A 4 -18.75 -41.46 9.26
CA LEU A 4 -19.83 -41.71 10.20
C LEU A 4 -19.67 -43.10 10.79
N PHE A 5 -19.69 -43.20 12.12
CA PHE A 5 -19.59 -44.48 12.83
C PHE A 5 -20.32 -44.38 14.17
N ARG A 6 -21.23 -45.33 14.43
CA ARG A 6 -22.19 -45.22 15.55
C ARG A 6 -22.86 -43.84 15.53
N ASP A 7 -22.80 -43.12 16.65
CA ASP A 7 -23.34 -41.77 16.81
C ASP A 7 -22.28 -40.66 16.59
N HIS A 8 -21.12 -41.02 16.04
CA HIS A 8 -20.01 -40.09 15.83
C HIS A 8 -19.88 -39.69 14.36
N LEU A 9 -19.57 -38.42 14.15
CA LEU A 9 -19.12 -37.87 12.88
C LEU A 9 -17.70 -37.34 13.07
N LEU A 10 -16.75 -37.94 12.35
CA LEU A 10 -15.40 -37.43 12.23
C LEU A 10 -15.25 -36.76 10.87
N ASP A 11 -15.05 -35.45 10.87
CA ASP A 11 -14.80 -34.66 9.67
C ASP A 11 -13.31 -34.32 9.56
N THR A 12 -12.62 -34.92 8.59
CA THR A 12 -11.19 -34.68 8.39
C THR A 12 -10.88 -33.28 7.88
N ASP A 13 -11.84 -32.62 7.21
CA ASP A 13 -11.64 -31.32 6.57
C ASP A 13 -11.80 -30.20 7.61
N LEU A 14 -12.78 -30.35 8.51
CA LEU A 14 -12.98 -29.44 9.65
C LEU A 14 -12.09 -29.78 10.87
N ARG A 15 -11.44 -30.95 10.87
CA ARG A 15 -10.71 -31.51 12.03
C ARG A 15 -11.55 -31.60 13.30
N GLU A 16 -12.82 -31.96 13.14
CA GLU A 16 -13.78 -32.05 14.24
C GLU A 16 -14.26 -33.50 14.43
N LEU A 17 -14.31 -33.93 15.70
CA LEU A 17 -15.02 -35.13 16.10
C LEU A 17 -16.26 -34.68 16.87
N SER A 18 -17.44 -35.12 16.44
CA SER A 18 -18.69 -34.87 17.15
C SER A 18 -19.38 -36.18 17.49
N ARG A 19 -20.14 -36.19 18.59
CA ARG A 19 -21.04 -37.28 18.98
C ARG A 19 -22.44 -36.70 19.13
N GLU A 20 -23.42 -37.23 18.42
CA GLU A 20 -24.80 -36.70 18.41
C GLU A 20 -24.84 -35.19 18.12
N GLN A 21 -23.99 -34.72 17.20
CA GLN A 21 -23.79 -33.30 16.85
C GLN A 21 -23.18 -32.41 17.95
N VAL A 22 -22.72 -32.97 19.07
CA VAL A 22 -21.97 -32.26 20.09
C VAL A 22 -20.46 -32.46 19.87
N PRO A 23 -19.65 -31.39 19.77
CA PRO A 23 -18.20 -31.51 19.63
C PRO A 23 -17.55 -32.25 20.80
N VAL A 24 -16.67 -33.21 20.48
CA VAL A 24 -15.82 -33.93 21.44
C VAL A 24 -14.44 -33.30 21.37
N ALA A 25 -13.94 -32.80 22.50
CA ALA A 25 -12.59 -32.26 22.57
C ALA A 25 -11.56 -33.40 22.39
N VAL A 26 -10.71 -33.28 21.36
CA VAL A 26 -9.67 -34.26 21.03
C VAL A 26 -8.35 -33.54 20.79
N GLU A 27 -7.28 -34.04 21.41
CA GLU A 27 -5.94 -33.51 21.15
C GLU A 27 -5.51 -33.77 19.69
N PRO A 28 -4.75 -32.86 19.03
CA PRO A 28 -4.40 -32.99 17.61
C PRO A 28 -3.79 -34.36 17.23
N GLN A 29 -2.86 -34.86 18.04
CA GLN A 29 -2.22 -36.16 17.82
C GLN A 29 -3.20 -37.34 17.96
N VAL A 30 -4.19 -37.22 18.84
CA VAL A 30 -5.22 -38.25 19.03
C VAL A 30 -6.19 -38.24 17.86
N PHE A 31 -6.52 -37.06 17.33
CA PHE A 31 -7.33 -36.90 16.13
C PHE A 31 -6.67 -37.57 14.92
N ASP A 32 -5.40 -37.23 14.65
CA ASP A 32 -4.65 -37.78 13.52
C ASP A 32 -4.50 -39.31 13.64
N LEU A 33 -4.33 -39.83 14.86
CA LEU A 33 -4.28 -41.27 15.12
C LEU A 33 -5.60 -41.96 14.75
N VAL A 34 -6.75 -41.38 15.15
CA VAL A 34 -8.07 -41.96 14.82
C VAL A 34 -8.30 -41.92 13.31
N VAL A 35 -7.99 -40.82 12.64
CA VAL A 35 -8.08 -40.69 11.18
C VAL A 35 -7.26 -41.78 10.49
N HIS A 36 -5.98 -41.93 10.88
CA HIS A 36 -5.08 -42.91 10.26
C HIS A 36 -5.59 -44.35 10.45
N LEU A 37 -6.14 -44.68 11.62
CA LEU A 37 -6.74 -46.00 11.87
C LEU A 37 -8.01 -46.24 11.04
N MET A 38 -8.82 -45.20 10.81
CA MET A 38 -10.07 -45.31 10.03
C MET A 38 -9.83 -45.38 8.51
N GLU A 39 -8.82 -44.67 8.02
CA GLU A 39 -8.35 -44.78 6.63
C GLU A 39 -7.77 -46.15 6.33
N ASN A 40 -7.12 -46.77 7.32
CA ASN A 40 -6.50 -48.09 7.21
C ASN A 40 -7.33 -49.22 7.84
N ARG A 41 -8.65 -49.03 8.00
CA ARG A 41 -9.55 -49.99 8.69
C ARG A 41 -9.57 -51.40 8.10
N ASP A 42 -9.17 -51.55 6.84
CA ASP A 42 -9.14 -52.84 6.13
C ASP A 42 -7.93 -53.71 6.51
N ARG A 43 -6.94 -53.15 7.21
CA ARG A 43 -5.72 -53.86 7.64
C ARG A 43 -5.34 -53.54 9.09
N VAL A 44 -4.35 -54.26 9.61
CA VAL A 44 -3.74 -53.93 10.91
C VAL A 44 -2.64 -52.89 10.68
N VAL A 45 -2.66 -51.82 11.46
CA VAL A 45 -1.62 -50.78 11.48
C VAL A 45 -0.60 -51.12 12.57
N SER A 46 0.67 -51.23 12.20
CA SER A 46 1.73 -51.62 13.14
C SER A 46 2.07 -50.48 14.12
N LYS A 47 2.73 -50.82 15.23
CA LYS A 47 3.21 -49.81 16.19
C LYS A 47 4.23 -48.86 15.54
N ASP A 48 5.15 -49.40 14.76
CA ASP A 48 6.20 -48.61 14.09
C ASP A 48 5.60 -47.65 13.05
N GLU A 49 4.57 -48.09 12.32
CA GLU A 49 3.86 -47.22 11.37
C GLU A 49 3.12 -46.08 12.07
N LEU A 50 2.48 -46.34 13.22
CA LEU A 50 1.85 -45.28 14.01
C LEU A 50 2.88 -44.29 14.56
N ILE A 51 4.04 -44.78 15.00
CA ILE A 51 5.13 -43.93 15.49
C ILE A 51 5.64 -43.04 14.35
N ASP A 52 5.91 -43.60 13.18
CA ASP A 52 6.37 -42.84 12.02
C ASP A 52 5.36 -41.77 11.58
N LYS A 53 4.07 -42.15 11.48
CA LYS A 53 3.02 -41.25 10.99
C LYS A 53 2.60 -40.16 11.98
N ILE A 54 2.41 -40.50 13.25
CA ILE A 54 1.85 -39.56 14.25
C ILE A 54 2.96 -38.78 14.97
N TRP A 55 4.17 -39.34 15.07
CA TRP A 55 5.32 -38.69 15.73
C TRP A 55 6.43 -38.28 14.75
N HIS A 56 6.20 -38.37 13.43
CA HIS A 56 7.12 -37.93 12.38
C HIS A 56 8.55 -38.47 12.55
N GLY A 57 8.67 -39.77 12.86
CA GLY A 57 9.95 -40.45 13.05
C GLY A 57 10.65 -40.21 14.39
N ARG A 58 10.03 -39.53 15.37
CA ARG A 58 10.59 -39.38 16.72
C ARG A 58 10.42 -40.67 17.54
N SER A 59 11.50 -41.12 18.17
CA SER A 59 11.47 -42.27 19.10
C SER A 59 10.60 -41.95 20.33
N VAL A 60 9.57 -42.76 20.58
CA VAL A 60 8.69 -42.64 21.75
C VAL A 60 8.61 -43.94 22.53
N SER A 61 8.37 -43.85 23.84
CA SER A 61 8.20 -45.02 24.69
C SER A 61 6.90 -45.76 24.38
N GLU A 62 6.87 -47.07 24.66
CA GLU A 62 5.65 -47.88 24.51
C GLU A 62 4.50 -47.39 25.41
N SER A 63 4.82 -46.79 26.56
CA SER A 63 3.85 -46.14 27.45
C SER A 63 3.17 -44.93 26.80
N THR A 64 3.89 -44.17 25.96
CA THR A 64 3.37 -43.00 25.24
C THR A 64 2.37 -43.43 24.17
N LEU A 65 2.73 -44.45 23.37
CA LEU A 65 1.82 -45.03 22.37
C LEU A 65 0.56 -45.60 23.03
N THR A 66 0.72 -46.33 24.14
CA THR A 66 -0.41 -46.90 24.89
C THR A 66 -1.34 -45.82 25.43
N SER A 67 -0.79 -44.72 25.95
CA SER A 67 -1.56 -43.57 26.43
C SER A 67 -2.39 -42.93 25.31
N ARG A 68 -1.79 -42.70 24.13
CA ARG A 68 -2.50 -42.13 22.98
C ARG A 68 -3.57 -43.04 22.41
N ILE A 69 -3.34 -44.36 22.38
CA ILE A 69 -4.37 -45.33 22.00
C ILE A 69 -5.56 -45.31 22.98
N ASN A 70 -5.29 -45.17 24.28
CA ASN A 70 -6.37 -45.07 25.27
C ASN A 70 -7.14 -43.75 25.15
N ALA A 71 -6.46 -42.63 24.86
CA ALA A 71 -7.11 -41.36 24.56
C ALA A 71 -7.98 -41.44 23.30
N ALA A 72 -7.48 -42.09 22.23
CA ALA A 72 -8.22 -42.32 21.00
C ALA A 72 -9.48 -43.17 21.23
N ARG A 73 -9.36 -44.26 21.99
CA ARG A 73 -10.52 -45.08 22.40
C ARG A 73 -11.56 -44.23 23.14
N LYS A 74 -11.13 -43.44 24.13
CA LYS A 74 -12.04 -42.56 24.88
C LYS A 74 -12.75 -41.56 23.97
N ALA A 75 -12.04 -40.96 23.02
CA ALA A 75 -12.60 -39.98 22.07
C ALA A 75 -13.71 -40.58 21.21
N VAL A 76 -13.56 -41.83 20.74
CA VAL A 76 -14.55 -42.52 19.90
C VAL A 76 -15.63 -43.26 20.70
N GLY A 77 -15.69 -43.09 22.02
CA GLY A 77 -16.64 -43.80 22.88
C GLY A 77 -16.35 -45.29 23.06
N ASP A 78 -15.09 -45.70 22.98
CA ASP A 78 -14.58 -47.06 23.19
C ASP A 78 -13.70 -47.13 24.45
N THR A 79 -13.41 -48.35 24.92
CA THR A 79 -12.52 -48.56 26.08
C THR A 79 -11.53 -49.69 25.83
N GLY A 80 -10.42 -49.71 26.58
CA GLY A 80 -9.42 -50.78 26.47
C GLY A 80 -9.93 -52.18 26.80
N ALA A 81 -11.05 -52.28 27.53
CA ALA A 81 -11.73 -53.54 27.87
C ALA A 81 -12.75 -53.97 26.80
N SER A 82 -13.53 -53.02 26.25
CA SER A 82 -14.56 -53.34 25.25
C SER A 82 -13.99 -53.51 23.84
N GLN A 83 -13.00 -52.69 23.46
CA GLN A 83 -12.30 -52.72 22.16
C GLN A 83 -13.25 -52.88 20.97
N ALA A 84 -14.38 -52.19 21.04
CA ALA A 84 -15.47 -52.35 20.10
C ALA A 84 -15.24 -51.54 18.81
N LEU A 85 -14.38 -50.52 18.85
CA LEU A 85 -14.03 -49.68 17.71
C LEU A 85 -12.54 -49.78 17.38
N ILE A 86 -11.65 -49.70 18.38
CA ILE A 86 -10.20 -49.80 18.19
C ILE A 86 -9.70 -51.07 18.87
N ARG A 87 -9.42 -52.10 18.08
CA ARG A 87 -9.00 -53.42 18.56
C ARG A 87 -7.47 -53.54 18.59
N THR A 88 -6.94 -54.05 19.70
CA THR A 88 -5.52 -54.42 19.80
C THR A 88 -5.32 -55.83 19.25
N ILE A 89 -4.43 -55.98 18.28
CA ILE A 89 -3.99 -57.28 17.78
C ILE A 89 -2.63 -57.61 18.38
N SER A 90 -2.60 -58.59 19.29
CA SER A 90 -1.40 -58.95 20.06
C SER A 90 -0.18 -59.13 19.15
N ARG A 91 0.92 -58.44 19.49
CA ARG A 91 2.20 -58.42 18.78
C ARG A 91 2.17 -57.92 17.32
N LYS A 92 1.04 -57.42 16.81
CA LYS A 92 0.91 -56.94 15.42
C LYS A 92 0.54 -55.45 15.30
N GLY A 93 -0.26 -54.91 16.21
CA GLY A 93 -0.64 -53.49 16.18
C GLY A 93 -2.11 -53.24 16.50
N PHE A 94 -2.72 -52.26 15.84
CA PHE A 94 -4.09 -51.79 16.10
C PHE A 94 -4.92 -51.76 14.81
N ARG A 95 -6.23 -51.95 14.94
CA ARG A 95 -7.17 -51.88 13.82
C ARG A 95 -8.47 -51.21 14.25
N PHE A 96 -8.98 -50.30 13.41
CA PHE A 96 -10.35 -49.82 13.55
C PHE A 96 -11.32 -50.87 12.99
N VAL A 97 -12.24 -51.36 13.82
CA VAL A 97 -13.14 -52.48 13.52
C VAL A 97 -14.63 -52.09 13.57
N GLY A 98 -14.94 -50.83 13.86
CA GLY A 98 -16.32 -50.34 13.81
C GLY A 98 -16.84 -50.23 12.38
N ASP A 99 -18.17 -50.29 12.22
CA ASP A 99 -18.82 -50.00 10.94
C ASP A 99 -18.68 -48.50 10.65
N VAL A 100 -17.99 -48.19 9.55
CA VAL A 100 -17.70 -46.82 9.12
C VAL A 100 -18.31 -46.58 7.76
N GLU A 101 -19.26 -45.66 7.69
CA GLU A 101 -19.74 -45.10 6.43
C GLU A 101 -18.83 -43.94 6.02
N THR A 102 -18.16 -44.09 4.87
CA THR A 102 -17.35 -43.01 4.29
C THR A 102 -18.20 -42.25 3.29
N LYS A 103 -18.58 -41.01 3.61
CA LYS A 103 -19.16 -40.10 2.62
C LYS A 103 -18.04 -39.40 1.87
N ARG A 104 -17.76 -39.87 0.66
CA ARG A 104 -17.00 -39.10 -0.34
C ARG A 104 -17.98 -38.12 -0.99
N GLY A 105 -17.73 -36.82 -0.86
CA GLY A 105 -18.52 -35.80 -1.55
C GLY A 105 -18.44 -36.03 -3.06
N ALA A 106 -19.55 -36.43 -3.66
CA ALA A 106 -19.74 -36.52 -5.11
C ALA A 106 -20.80 -35.50 -5.54
N THR A 107 -20.57 -34.96 -6.73
CA THR A 107 -21.14 -33.77 -7.36
C THR A 107 -22.59 -33.90 -7.88
N ALA A 108 -23.24 -32.73 -8.00
CA ALA A 108 -24.47 -32.34 -8.74
C ALA A 108 -25.81 -32.22 -7.94
N PRO A 109 -26.77 -31.36 -8.34
CA PRO A 109 -26.78 -30.33 -9.40
C PRO A 109 -27.04 -28.89 -8.88
N GLU A 110 -26.93 -27.92 -9.79
CA GLU A 110 -27.07 -26.47 -9.64
C GLU A 110 -28.11 -26.00 -8.61
N SER A 111 -27.62 -25.49 -7.48
CA SER A 111 -28.27 -24.36 -6.81
C SER A 111 -27.19 -23.37 -6.39
N ASP A 112 -27.30 -22.17 -6.94
CA ASP A 112 -26.33 -21.07 -7.00
C ASP A 112 -25.96 -20.44 -5.63
N PHE A 113 -26.31 -21.10 -4.53
CA PHE A 113 -26.17 -20.55 -3.17
C PHE A 113 -25.11 -21.24 -2.31
N GLY A 114 -24.80 -22.51 -2.55
CA GLY A 114 -23.88 -23.29 -1.68
C GLY A 114 -22.39 -23.13 -2.01
N ALA A 115 -22.05 -22.84 -3.26
CA ALA A 115 -20.66 -22.73 -3.72
C ALA A 115 -19.96 -21.43 -3.26
N LYS A 116 -20.71 -20.44 -2.74
CA LYS A 116 -20.12 -19.16 -2.27
C LYS A 116 -19.51 -19.23 -0.87
N LEU A 117 -19.82 -20.24 -0.06
CA LEU A 117 -19.46 -20.21 1.37
C LEU A 117 -18.28 -21.13 1.76
N LEU A 118 -17.94 -22.14 0.96
CA LEU A 118 -16.84 -23.09 1.26
C LEU A 118 -15.54 -22.84 0.48
N GLN A 119 -15.44 -21.69 -0.18
CA GLN A 119 -14.20 -21.21 -0.81
C GLN A 119 -13.83 -19.77 -0.39
N ALA A 120 -14.33 -19.32 0.76
CA ALA A 120 -13.90 -18.05 1.32
C ALA A 120 -12.69 -18.24 2.25
N SER A 121 -11.53 -18.69 1.71
CA SER A 121 -10.39 -17.79 1.91
C SER A 121 -10.90 -16.48 1.34
N LEU A 122 -11.08 -15.44 2.16
CA LEU A 122 -11.52 -14.13 1.64
C LEU A 122 -10.72 -13.91 0.36
N GLN A 123 -11.40 -13.97 -0.80
CA GLN A 123 -10.70 -13.79 -2.05
C GLN A 123 -10.03 -12.44 -1.89
N LEU A 124 -8.70 -12.41 -2.06
CA LEU A 124 -7.97 -11.14 -2.06
C LEU A 124 -8.80 -10.22 -2.95
N PRO A 125 -9.23 -9.06 -2.44
CA PRO A 125 -10.09 -8.19 -3.23
C PRO A 125 -9.45 -7.96 -4.60
N ASP A 126 -10.24 -7.64 -5.63
CA ASP A 126 -9.69 -7.26 -6.95
C ASP A 126 -8.64 -6.13 -6.84
N ARG A 127 -8.67 -5.42 -5.70
CA ARG A 127 -7.70 -4.42 -5.27
C ARG A 127 -6.79 -4.97 -4.16
N PRO A 128 -5.52 -4.54 -4.09
CA PRO A 128 -4.63 -4.89 -2.97
C PRO A 128 -5.29 -4.60 -1.62
N ALA A 129 -5.01 -5.43 -0.61
CA ALA A 129 -5.58 -5.28 0.73
C ALA A 129 -4.50 -5.38 1.82
N ILE A 130 -4.64 -4.55 2.85
CA ILE A 130 -3.72 -4.42 3.97
C ILE A 130 -4.45 -4.57 5.32
N ALA A 131 -3.86 -5.35 6.23
CA ALA A 131 -4.23 -5.35 7.65
C ALA A 131 -3.18 -4.64 8.49
N VAL A 132 -3.61 -3.86 9.46
CA VAL A 132 -2.74 -3.30 10.51
C VAL A 132 -3.00 -4.08 11.78
N LEU A 133 -2.00 -4.81 12.26
CA LEU A 133 -2.08 -5.54 13.52
C LEU A 133 -1.88 -4.59 14.71
N PRO A 134 -2.47 -4.91 15.88
CA PRO A 134 -2.22 -4.16 17.10
C PRO A 134 -0.72 -4.11 17.39
N PHE A 135 -0.18 -2.90 17.52
CA PHE A 135 1.22 -2.71 17.89
C PHE A 135 1.47 -3.32 19.26
N THR A 136 2.55 -4.07 19.38
CA THR A 136 2.89 -4.76 20.63
C THR A 136 3.49 -3.77 21.63
N ASN A 137 2.87 -3.63 22.80
CA ASN A 137 3.47 -2.91 23.92
C ASN A 137 4.64 -3.72 24.53
N MET A 138 5.85 -3.19 24.40
CA MET A 138 7.09 -3.76 24.96
C MET A 138 7.61 -2.99 26.17
N SER A 139 6.78 -2.13 26.77
CA SER A 139 7.13 -1.29 27.91
C SER A 139 6.95 -2.01 29.26
N GLY A 140 6.24 -3.15 29.27
CA GLY A 140 5.98 -3.95 30.47
C GLY A 140 4.86 -3.42 31.38
N ASP A 141 4.31 -2.25 31.06
CA ASP A 141 3.21 -1.60 31.76
C ASP A 141 1.93 -1.66 30.93
N LEU A 142 0.95 -2.44 31.39
CA LEU A 142 -0.34 -2.63 30.71
C LEU A 142 -1.19 -1.36 30.68
N GLU A 143 -0.94 -0.39 31.57
CA GLU A 143 -1.63 0.91 31.50
C GLU A 143 -1.23 1.70 30.26
N GLN A 144 -0.19 1.29 29.52
CA GLN A 144 0.28 1.96 28.31
C GLN A 144 -0.22 1.31 27.01
N ASP A 145 -1.04 0.26 27.11
CA ASP A 145 -1.63 -0.41 25.94
C ASP A 145 -2.51 0.52 25.09
N TYR A 146 -3.14 1.53 25.71
CA TYR A 146 -3.96 2.51 24.98
C TYR A 146 -3.14 3.27 23.93
N PHE A 147 -1.84 3.48 24.18
CA PHE A 147 -0.99 4.25 23.29
C PHE A 147 -0.57 3.42 22.07
N SER A 148 -0.23 2.14 22.26
CA SER A 148 0.01 1.23 21.14
C SER A 148 -1.26 0.95 20.33
N ASP A 149 -2.40 0.83 21.00
CA ASP A 149 -3.71 0.64 20.36
C ASP A 149 -4.12 1.89 19.56
N GLY A 150 -3.92 3.08 20.14
CA GLY A 150 -4.19 4.38 19.51
C GLY A 150 -3.39 4.58 18.23
N ILE A 151 -2.08 4.30 18.26
CA ILE A 151 -1.23 4.34 17.05
C ILE A 151 -1.78 3.39 15.97
N SER A 152 -2.15 2.17 16.36
CA SER A 152 -2.67 1.17 15.40
C SER A 152 -3.99 1.64 14.76
N GLU A 153 -4.89 2.21 15.57
CA GLU A 153 -6.18 2.73 15.13
C GLU A 153 -6.05 3.97 14.24
N ASP A 154 -5.15 4.88 14.57
CA ASP A 154 -4.90 6.09 13.78
C ASP A 154 -4.26 5.73 12.43
N ILE A 155 -3.35 4.75 12.41
CA ILE A 155 -2.80 4.23 11.15
C ILE A 155 -3.89 3.59 10.30
N ILE A 156 -4.79 2.77 10.87
CA ILE A 156 -5.94 2.20 10.13
C ILE A 156 -6.80 3.33 9.54
N THR A 157 -7.11 4.33 10.35
CA THR A 157 -7.93 5.48 9.94
C THR A 157 -7.26 6.27 8.81
N ALA A 158 -5.97 6.54 8.94
CA ALA A 158 -5.21 7.29 7.94
C ALA A 158 -4.99 6.49 6.64
N LEU A 159 -4.69 5.19 6.72
CA LEU A 159 -4.60 4.32 5.54
C LEU A 159 -5.97 4.17 4.86
N SER A 160 -7.08 4.18 5.60
CA SER A 160 -8.43 4.06 5.02
C SER A 160 -8.80 5.23 4.10
N LYS A 161 -8.10 6.37 4.22
CA LYS A 161 -8.22 7.51 3.30
C LYS A 161 -7.59 7.22 1.93
N LEU A 162 -6.75 6.18 1.82
CA LEU A 162 -6.13 5.75 0.57
C LEU A 162 -7.06 4.77 -0.17
N ARG A 163 -7.90 5.30 -1.06
CA ARG A 163 -9.00 4.56 -1.70
C ARG A 163 -8.60 3.45 -2.69
N TRP A 164 -7.31 3.33 -3.02
CA TRP A 164 -6.85 2.40 -4.07
C TRP A 164 -6.48 1.00 -3.57
N PHE A 165 -6.42 0.80 -2.25
CA PHE A 165 -6.33 -0.50 -1.60
C PHE A 165 -7.36 -0.61 -0.47
N PHE A 166 -7.70 -1.85 -0.11
CA PHE A 166 -8.64 -2.13 0.97
C PHE A 166 -7.91 -2.20 2.31
N VAL A 167 -8.41 -1.48 3.32
CA VAL A 167 -7.87 -1.57 4.69
C VAL A 167 -8.82 -2.40 5.54
N ILE A 168 -8.29 -3.41 6.21
CA ILE A 168 -9.07 -4.23 7.13
C ILE A 168 -9.49 -3.39 8.34
N ALA A 169 -10.78 -3.46 8.65
CA ALA A 169 -11.36 -2.78 9.79
C ALA A 169 -10.67 -3.19 11.10
N ARG A 170 -10.50 -2.21 11.99
CA ARG A 170 -9.88 -2.36 13.31
C ARG A 170 -10.35 -3.61 14.07
N ASN A 171 -11.66 -3.83 14.15
CA ASN A 171 -12.22 -4.93 14.93
C ASN A 171 -11.79 -6.31 14.41
N SER A 172 -11.55 -6.46 13.11
CA SER A 172 -11.09 -7.71 12.51
C SER A 172 -9.61 -7.97 12.82
N SER A 173 -8.77 -6.93 12.79
CA SER A 173 -7.34 -7.06 13.11
C SER A 173 -7.05 -7.17 14.62
N PHE A 174 -7.86 -6.52 15.47
CA PHE A 174 -7.62 -6.49 16.92
C PHE A 174 -7.93 -7.81 17.63
N VAL A 175 -8.60 -8.77 16.98
CA VAL A 175 -8.76 -10.16 17.49
C VAL A 175 -7.41 -10.86 17.72
N TYR A 176 -6.36 -10.43 17.00
CA TYR A 176 -5.01 -10.98 17.14
C TYR A 176 -4.20 -10.37 18.30
N LYS A 177 -4.75 -9.38 19.03
CA LYS A 177 -4.05 -8.75 20.15
C LYS A 177 -3.65 -9.78 21.21
N GLY A 178 -2.37 -9.76 21.62
CA GLY A 178 -1.84 -10.64 22.66
C GLY A 178 -1.73 -12.12 22.27
N ARG A 179 -1.95 -12.46 20.99
CA ARG A 179 -1.81 -13.83 20.48
C ARG A 179 -0.50 -13.95 19.69
N ALA A 180 0.21 -15.05 19.91
CA ALA A 180 1.27 -15.46 18.99
C ALA A 180 0.60 -16.12 17.78
N VAL A 181 0.49 -15.39 16.66
CA VAL A 181 -0.10 -15.87 15.41
C VAL A 181 0.90 -15.80 14.27
N HIS A 182 0.85 -16.77 13.36
CA HIS A 182 1.69 -16.74 12.18
C HIS A 182 1.08 -15.80 11.14
N MET A 183 1.90 -14.95 10.52
CA MET A 183 1.43 -13.97 9.52
C MET A 183 0.62 -14.60 8.38
N HIS A 184 0.98 -15.81 7.95
CA HIS A 184 0.26 -16.56 6.92
C HIS A 184 -1.17 -16.92 7.34
N GLU A 185 -1.41 -17.17 8.62
CA GLU A 185 -2.75 -17.43 9.16
C GLU A 185 -3.57 -16.15 9.17
N VAL A 186 -2.98 -15.05 9.65
CA VAL A 186 -3.60 -13.70 9.64
C VAL A 186 -4.00 -13.30 8.21
N ALA A 187 -3.07 -13.44 7.25
CA ALA A 187 -3.32 -13.11 5.84
C ALA A 187 -4.45 -13.93 5.24
N ARG A 188 -4.52 -15.23 5.56
CA ARG A 188 -5.57 -16.13 5.07
C ARG A 188 -6.93 -15.83 5.69
N GLU A 189 -6.97 -15.60 7.01
CA GLU A 189 -8.20 -15.32 7.75
C GLU A 189 -8.78 -13.95 7.43
N LEU A 190 -7.93 -12.94 7.27
CA LEU A 190 -8.34 -11.58 6.91
C LEU A 190 -8.43 -11.34 5.40
N GLY A 191 -7.96 -12.27 4.57
CA GLY A 191 -7.93 -12.12 3.12
C GLY A 191 -7.07 -10.96 2.65
N VAL A 192 -5.89 -10.79 3.25
CA VAL A 192 -4.96 -9.70 2.93
C VAL A 192 -3.65 -10.24 2.40
N ARG A 193 -3.01 -9.45 1.52
CA ARG A 193 -1.64 -9.72 1.08
C ARG A 193 -0.64 -9.02 1.98
N TYR A 194 -0.98 -7.81 2.40
CA TYR A 194 -0.09 -6.94 3.14
C TYR A 194 -0.46 -6.90 4.61
N VAL A 195 0.54 -7.01 5.47
CA VAL A 195 0.35 -6.89 6.93
C VAL A 195 1.36 -5.89 7.46
N LEU A 196 0.86 -4.82 8.09
CA LEU A 196 1.62 -3.89 8.90
C LEU A 196 1.57 -4.34 10.35
N GLU A 197 2.72 -4.45 10.97
CA GLU A 197 2.84 -4.70 12.41
C GLU A 197 3.94 -3.85 13.01
N GLY A 198 3.98 -3.79 14.34
CA GLY A 198 4.98 -3.00 15.02
C GLY A 198 4.99 -3.20 16.53
N SER A 199 5.89 -2.47 17.17
CA SER A 199 6.01 -2.47 18.62
C SER A 199 6.30 -1.07 19.14
N VAL A 200 5.83 -0.82 20.36
CA VAL A 200 6.03 0.43 21.08
C VAL A 200 6.74 0.11 22.38
N ARG A 201 7.84 0.80 22.63
CA ARG A 201 8.56 0.74 23.90
C ARG A 201 8.75 2.14 24.44
N ARG A 202 8.21 2.38 25.63
CA ARG A 202 8.39 3.61 26.38
C ARG A 202 9.36 3.39 27.53
N SER A 203 10.24 4.36 27.76
CA SER A 203 11.20 4.36 28.85
C SER A 203 11.42 5.80 29.32
N GLY A 204 10.81 6.16 30.46
CA GLY A 204 10.78 7.55 30.93
C GLY A 204 10.09 8.45 29.90
N ASP A 205 10.78 9.54 29.52
CA ASP A 205 10.29 10.54 28.55
C ASP A 205 10.69 10.22 27.11
N ARG A 206 10.98 8.95 26.79
CA ARG A 206 11.29 8.54 25.41
C ARG A 206 10.40 7.39 24.95
N VAL A 207 9.93 7.51 23.72
CA VAL A 207 9.21 6.46 23.00
C VAL A 207 10.06 5.97 21.85
N ARG A 208 10.10 4.66 21.71
CA ARG A 208 10.62 3.97 20.55
C ARG A 208 9.49 3.19 19.89
N ILE A 209 9.21 3.52 18.63
CA ILE A 209 8.26 2.81 17.79
C ILE A 209 9.04 2.09 16.70
N SER A 210 8.77 0.80 16.50
CA SER A 210 9.23 0.04 15.35
C SER A 210 8.01 -0.37 14.53
N ALA A 211 8.05 -0.19 13.21
CA ALA A 211 6.97 -0.60 12.31
C ALA A 211 7.55 -1.35 11.12
N GLN A 212 6.83 -2.34 10.61
CA GLN A 212 7.24 -3.14 9.45
C GLN A 212 6.07 -3.59 8.59
N LEU A 213 6.24 -3.47 7.28
CA LEU A 213 5.28 -3.86 6.25
C LEU A 213 5.75 -5.13 5.56
N ASN A 214 4.89 -6.14 5.52
CA ASN A 214 5.20 -7.46 4.99
C ASN A 214 4.26 -7.82 3.82
N ASP A 215 4.83 -8.42 2.77
CA ASP A 215 4.05 -9.18 1.79
C ASP A 215 4.01 -10.64 2.25
N VAL A 216 2.86 -11.04 2.78
CA VAL A 216 2.70 -12.37 3.36
C VAL A 216 2.64 -13.45 2.28
N SER A 217 2.26 -13.11 1.05
CA SER A 217 2.16 -14.08 -0.03
C SER A 217 3.54 -14.57 -0.51
N THR A 218 4.55 -13.71 -0.40
CA THR A 218 5.94 -14.02 -0.76
C THR A 218 6.84 -14.25 0.46
N GLY A 219 6.36 -13.95 1.67
CA GLY A 219 7.16 -13.94 2.90
C GLY A 219 8.20 -12.81 2.93
N SER A 220 8.05 -11.77 2.12
CA SER A 220 9.03 -10.69 1.98
C SER A 220 8.73 -9.53 2.93
N HIS A 221 9.79 -9.01 3.57
CA HIS A 221 9.75 -7.75 4.30
C HIS A 221 9.91 -6.59 3.31
N LEU A 222 8.84 -5.81 3.08
CA LEU A 222 8.86 -4.71 2.11
C LEU A 222 9.51 -3.46 2.67
N TRP A 223 9.26 -3.16 3.95
CA TRP A 223 9.79 -1.99 4.62
C TRP A 223 9.80 -2.20 6.14
N ALA A 224 10.79 -1.62 6.80
CA ALA A 224 10.84 -1.53 8.26
C ALA A 224 11.55 -0.25 8.66
N GLU A 225 11.02 0.43 9.68
CA GLU A 225 11.62 1.66 10.21
C GLU A 225 11.44 1.75 11.72
N ARG A 226 12.32 2.54 12.33
CA ARG A 226 12.30 2.83 13.75
C ARG A 226 12.31 4.33 14.00
N TYR A 227 11.42 4.74 14.89
CA TYR A 227 11.24 6.11 15.31
C TYR A 227 11.59 6.23 16.80
N ASP A 228 12.51 7.14 17.11
CA ASP A 228 12.87 7.51 18.47
C ASP A 228 12.40 8.96 18.72
N ARG A 229 11.52 9.18 19.71
CA ARG A 229 10.92 10.49 20.03
C ARG A 229 10.95 10.80 21.52
N GLU A 230 11.02 12.09 21.85
CA GLU A 230 10.83 12.59 23.20
C GLU A 230 9.35 12.82 23.48
N LEU A 231 8.91 12.45 24.68
CA LEU A 231 7.51 12.31 25.07
C LEU A 231 6.98 13.60 25.73
N ALA A 232 7.21 14.75 25.06
CA ALA A 232 6.75 16.04 25.57
C ALA A 232 5.21 16.18 25.47
N ASP A 233 4.63 15.70 24.37
CA ASP A 233 3.20 15.60 24.15
C ASP A 233 2.90 14.26 23.46
N ILE A 234 2.21 13.37 24.18
CA ILE A 234 1.94 12.01 23.72
C ILE A 234 1.06 11.97 22.47
N PHE A 235 0.10 12.89 22.35
CA PHE A 235 -0.80 12.95 21.21
C PHE A 235 -0.10 13.53 19.98
N ALA A 236 0.71 14.57 20.15
CA ALA A 236 1.52 15.11 19.06
C ALA A 236 2.52 14.07 18.51
N VAL A 237 3.13 13.26 19.38
CA VAL A 237 3.99 12.15 18.96
C VAL A 237 3.19 11.08 18.21
N GLN A 238 1.99 10.73 18.68
CA GLN A 238 1.11 9.77 18.01
C GLN A 238 0.72 10.23 16.60
N ASP A 239 0.33 11.50 16.44
CA ASP A 239 -0.02 12.08 15.14
C ASP A 239 1.19 12.08 14.19
N GLU A 240 2.34 12.56 14.66
CA GLU A 240 3.57 12.61 13.84
C GLU A 240 3.99 11.22 13.35
N ILE A 241 3.93 10.21 14.23
CA ILE A 241 4.31 8.83 13.91
C ILE A 241 3.33 8.20 12.94
N THR A 242 2.03 8.43 13.14
CA THR A 242 0.99 7.96 12.21
C THR A 242 1.20 8.52 10.81
N GLU A 243 1.39 9.85 10.70
CA GLU A 243 1.68 10.51 9.43
C GLU A 243 2.92 9.93 8.75
N ALA A 244 4.02 9.77 9.51
CA ALA A 244 5.28 9.25 8.99
C ALA A 244 5.15 7.81 8.48
N ILE A 245 4.47 6.93 9.22
CA ILE A 245 4.27 5.53 8.83
C ILE A 245 3.38 5.44 7.57
N VAL A 246 2.26 6.15 7.54
CA VAL A 246 1.31 6.11 6.40
C VAL A 246 1.97 6.63 5.13
N ALA A 247 2.69 7.76 5.22
CA ALA A 247 3.41 8.33 4.09
C ALA A 247 4.56 7.42 3.60
N ALA A 248 5.16 6.62 4.50
CA ALA A 248 6.19 5.64 4.12
C ALA A 248 5.61 4.37 3.49
N ILE A 249 4.41 3.91 3.90
CA ILE A 249 3.80 2.64 3.44
C ILE A 249 3.28 2.74 2.00
N GLU A 250 2.56 3.82 1.66
CA GLU A 250 1.88 3.93 0.37
C GLU A 250 2.84 3.71 -0.84
N PRO A 251 4.04 4.33 -0.89
CA PRO A 251 5.01 4.08 -1.96
C PRO A 251 5.53 2.64 -2.04
N GLN A 252 5.63 1.95 -0.89
CA GLN A 252 6.11 0.56 -0.83
C GLN A 252 5.07 -0.39 -1.43
N LEU A 253 3.80 -0.17 -1.10
CA LEU A 253 2.69 -0.91 -1.69
C LEU A 253 2.63 -0.68 -3.20
N TYR A 254 2.79 0.55 -3.67
CA TYR A 254 2.86 0.84 -5.11
C TYR A 254 3.99 0.08 -5.80
N THR A 255 5.17 0.04 -5.18
CA THR A 255 6.35 -0.64 -5.74
C THR A 255 6.10 -2.14 -5.86
N ALA A 256 5.57 -2.76 -4.81
CA ALA A 256 5.25 -4.19 -4.78
C ALA A 256 4.18 -4.55 -5.84
N GLU A 257 3.10 -3.77 -5.91
CA GLU A 257 2.01 -4.01 -6.86
C GLU A 257 2.40 -3.71 -8.31
N SER A 258 3.25 -2.71 -8.54
CA SER A 258 3.86 -2.43 -9.86
C SER A 258 4.72 -3.60 -10.35
N PHE A 259 5.60 -4.13 -9.50
CA PHE A 259 6.43 -5.28 -9.85
C PHE A 259 5.58 -6.49 -10.23
N ARG A 260 4.52 -6.76 -9.46
CA ARG A 260 3.56 -7.83 -9.78
C ARG A 260 2.84 -7.59 -11.10
N ALA A 261 2.36 -6.37 -11.32
CA ALA A 261 1.70 -6.01 -12.55
C ALA A 261 2.63 -6.20 -13.76
N GLN A 262 3.93 -5.87 -13.64
CA GLN A 262 4.93 -6.05 -14.70
C GLN A 262 5.19 -7.52 -15.07
N GLN A 263 5.08 -8.45 -14.12
CA GLN A 263 5.29 -9.88 -14.37
C GLN A 263 4.15 -10.56 -15.13
N LYS A 264 2.96 -9.96 -15.16
CA LYS A 264 1.82 -10.51 -15.90
C LYS A 264 2.03 -10.44 -17.42
N PRO A 265 1.58 -11.44 -18.20
CA PRO A 265 1.52 -11.32 -19.66
C PRO A 265 0.66 -10.12 -20.11
N PRO A 266 1.03 -9.39 -21.18
CA PRO A 266 0.27 -8.21 -21.62
C PRO A 266 -1.21 -8.46 -21.95
N GLY A 267 -1.58 -9.69 -22.33
CA GLY A 267 -2.95 -10.08 -22.65
C GLY A 267 -3.84 -10.42 -21.46
N SER A 268 -3.29 -10.42 -20.24
CA SER A 268 -4.03 -10.74 -19.00
C SER A 268 -4.10 -9.55 -18.04
N LEU A 269 -3.85 -8.33 -18.54
CA LEU A 269 -3.87 -7.12 -17.74
C LEU A 269 -5.28 -6.57 -17.66
N ASP A 270 -5.75 -6.37 -16.44
CA ASP A 270 -6.94 -5.56 -16.19
C ASP A 270 -6.59 -4.06 -16.15
N ALA A 271 -7.61 -3.20 -16.00
CA ALA A 271 -7.42 -1.77 -15.94
C ALA A 271 -6.51 -1.35 -14.76
N TRP A 272 -6.58 -2.06 -13.63
CA TRP A 272 -5.75 -1.80 -12.46
C TRP A 272 -4.27 -2.11 -12.72
N ASP A 273 -3.97 -3.23 -13.38
CA ASP A 273 -2.61 -3.64 -13.72
C ASP A 273 -1.97 -2.60 -14.65
N LEU A 274 -2.75 -2.10 -15.61
CA LEU A 274 -2.33 -1.03 -16.52
C LEU A 274 -2.03 0.26 -15.76
N VAL A 275 -2.85 0.66 -14.79
CA VAL A 275 -2.57 1.81 -13.93
C VAL A 275 -1.29 1.60 -13.11
N MET A 276 -1.07 0.43 -12.51
CA MET A 276 0.15 0.17 -11.75
C MET A 276 1.41 0.24 -12.63
N ARG A 277 1.35 -0.32 -13.84
CA ARG A 277 2.43 -0.17 -14.83
C ARG A 277 2.63 1.29 -15.23
N ALA A 278 1.55 2.03 -15.45
CA ALA A 278 1.62 3.45 -15.79
C ALA A 278 2.29 4.25 -14.66
N LEU A 279 1.96 3.97 -13.40
CA LEU A 279 2.56 4.63 -12.25
C LEU A 279 4.09 4.43 -12.20
N SER A 280 4.59 3.25 -12.55
CA SER A 280 6.04 3.00 -12.60
C SER A 280 6.79 3.94 -13.56
N HIS A 281 6.14 4.34 -14.64
CA HIS A 281 6.63 5.35 -15.58
C HIS A 281 6.34 6.76 -15.08
N TYR A 282 5.13 7.01 -14.56
CA TYR A 282 4.69 8.28 -14.01
C TYR A 282 5.70 8.86 -13.01
N TRP A 283 6.23 8.03 -12.11
CA TRP A 283 7.20 8.44 -11.09
C TRP A 283 8.59 8.81 -11.63
N ARG A 284 8.89 8.49 -12.90
CA ARG A 284 10.19 8.75 -13.51
C ARG A 284 10.29 10.12 -14.17
N ILE A 285 9.17 10.79 -14.45
CA ILE A 285 9.16 12.21 -14.85
C ILE A 285 10.06 12.52 -16.07
N THR A 286 10.24 11.58 -16.99
CA THR A 286 10.92 11.81 -18.28
C THR A 286 9.87 11.99 -19.38
N ARG A 287 10.28 12.54 -20.53
CA ARG A 287 9.37 12.69 -21.67
C ARG A 287 8.86 11.33 -22.15
N GLU A 288 9.77 10.36 -22.27
CA GLU A 288 9.50 9.00 -22.73
C GLU A 288 8.61 8.25 -21.75
N ASP A 289 8.92 8.32 -20.44
CA ASP A 289 8.10 7.68 -19.41
C ASP A 289 6.71 8.34 -19.30
N ASN A 290 6.61 9.67 -19.44
CA ASN A 290 5.31 10.34 -19.44
C ASN A 290 4.42 9.89 -20.61
N ALA A 291 4.99 9.74 -21.81
CA ALA A 291 4.27 9.20 -22.96
C ALA A 291 3.89 7.72 -22.77
N ALA A 292 4.77 6.91 -22.18
CA ALA A 292 4.48 5.51 -21.84
C ALA A 292 3.35 5.39 -20.80
N ALA A 293 3.36 6.24 -19.77
CA ALA A 293 2.31 6.31 -18.76
C ALA A 293 0.96 6.69 -19.40
N GLN A 294 0.92 7.72 -20.24
CA GLN A 294 -0.29 8.12 -20.98
C GLN A 294 -0.86 6.96 -21.79
N GLY A 295 -0.05 6.28 -22.60
CA GLY A 295 -0.52 5.16 -23.42
C GLY A 295 -1.02 3.95 -22.61
N LEU A 296 -0.52 3.73 -21.39
CA LEU A 296 -1.04 2.70 -20.48
C LEU A 296 -2.35 3.14 -19.81
N LEU A 297 -2.45 4.40 -19.40
CA LEU A 297 -3.66 4.97 -18.79
C LEU A 297 -4.81 5.05 -19.79
N GLU A 298 -4.55 5.40 -21.05
CA GLU A 298 -5.54 5.36 -22.13
C GLU A 298 -6.11 3.96 -22.33
N LYS A 299 -5.26 2.92 -22.29
CA LYS A 299 -5.71 1.52 -22.34
C LYS A 299 -6.53 1.14 -21.10
N ALA A 300 -6.14 1.61 -19.91
CA ALA A 300 -6.91 1.37 -18.70
C ALA A 300 -8.31 1.97 -18.78
N VAL A 301 -8.42 3.22 -19.25
CA VAL A 301 -9.69 3.92 -19.48
C VAL A 301 -10.51 3.26 -20.60
N ALA A 302 -9.87 2.68 -21.62
CA ALA A 302 -10.59 1.92 -22.65
C ALA A 302 -11.20 0.61 -22.10
N LEU A 303 -10.58 -0.03 -21.11
CA LEU A 303 -11.11 -1.22 -20.44
C LEU A 303 -12.18 -0.87 -19.40
N ASP A 304 -11.98 0.20 -18.64
CA ASP A 304 -12.93 0.72 -17.66
C ASP A 304 -13.05 2.25 -17.80
N PRO A 305 -14.05 2.74 -18.56
CA PRO A 305 -14.26 4.16 -18.79
C PRO A 305 -14.58 4.97 -17.54
N ALA A 306 -15.00 4.31 -16.45
CA ALA A 306 -15.33 4.95 -15.18
C ALA A 306 -14.18 4.83 -14.16
N TYR A 307 -12.98 4.39 -14.58
CA TYR A 307 -11.88 4.22 -13.64
C TYR A 307 -11.26 5.57 -13.23
N GLY A 308 -11.80 6.16 -12.17
CA GLY A 308 -11.47 7.51 -11.70
C GLY A 308 -9.97 7.77 -11.52
N LYS A 309 -9.24 6.83 -10.92
CA LYS A 309 -7.79 6.94 -10.74
C LYS A 309 -7.03 7.02 -12.07
N ALA A 310 -7.41 6.22 -13.07
CA ALA A 310 -6.77 6.25 -14.38
C ALA A 310 -7.02 7.58 -15.08
N LEU A 311 -8.26 8.09 -15.01
CA LEU A 311 -8.68 9.37 -15.57
C LEU A 311 -7.93 10.54 -14.91
N GLY A 312 -7.83 10.56 -13.59
CA GLY A 312 -7.13 11.61 -12.84
C GLY A 312 -5.62 11.63 -13.11
N LEU A 313 -4.98 10.46 -13.15
CA LEU A 313 -3.58 10.33 -13.54
C LEU A 313 -3.35 10.77 -14.99
N LEU A 314 -4.24 10.40 -15.91
CA LEU A 314 -4.13 10.76 -17.32
C LEU A 314 -4.21 12.28 -17.51
N ALA A 315 -5.18 12.93 -16.87
CA ALA A 315 -5.31 14.38 -16.86
C ALA A 315 -4.03 15.05 -16.33
N THR A 316 -3.52 14.55 -15.19
CA THR A 316 -2.31 15.08 -14.56
C THR A 316 -1.07 14.91 -15.46
N SER A 317 -0.86 13.73 -16.06
CA SER A 317 0.25 13.47 -16.99
C SER A 317 0.19 14.33 -18.25
N HIS A 318 -1.02 14.60 -18.77
CA HIS A 318 -1.21 15.51 -19.90
C HIS A 318 -0.75 16.93 -19.55
N ILE A 319 -1.32 17.52 -18.49
CA ILE A 319 -0.96 18.87 -18.06
C ILE A 319 0.52 18.95 -17.68
N PHE A 320 1.05 17.95 -16.99
CA PHE A 320 2.44 17.90 -16.59
C PHE A 320 3.38 17.90 -17.79
N GLY A 321 3.13 17.05 -18.79
CA GLY A 321 3.95 17.00 -20.00
C GLY A 321 3.97 18.33 -20.76
N ALA A 322 2.81 18.98 -20.87
CA ALA A 322 2.74 20.29 -21.51
C ALA A 322 3.39 21.41 -20.67
N HIS A 323 3.28 21.37 -19.34
CA HIS A 323 4.01 22.28 -18.43
C HIS A 323 5.55 22.09 -18.53
N MET A 324 6.03 20.88 -18.76
CA MET A 324 7.45 20.60 -19.03
C MET A 324 7.88 20.97 -20.47
N GLY A 325 6.93 21.33 -21.34
CA GLY A 325 7.19 21.73 -22.73
C GLY A 325 7.30 20.56 -23.72
N TRP A 326 6.78 19.38 -23.36
CA TRP A 326 6.82 18.19 -24.22
C TRP A 326 5.62 18.10 -25.19
N SER A 327 4.56 18.83 -24.90
CA SER A 327 3.34 18.95 -25.72
C SER A 327 2.77 20.37 -25.65
N ASP A 328 1.87 20.69 -26.58
CA ASP A 328 1.21 21.99 -26.63
C ASP A 328 0.11 22.10 -25.57
N MET A 329 0.15 23.16 -24.76
CA MET A 329 -0.80 23.37 -23.67
C MET A 329 -2.23 23.59 -24.18
N ALA A 330 -2.40 24.37 -25.26
CA ALA A 330 -3.71 24.73 -25.78
C ALA A 330 -4.48 23.50 -26.30
N ALA A 331 -3.78 22.56 -26.94
CA ALA A 331 -4.34 21.28 -27.36
C ALA A 331 -4.59 20.32 -26.18
N THR A 332 -3.73 20.35 -25.17
CA THR A 332 -3.73 19.39 -24.05
C THR A 332 -4.84 19.68 -23.01
N VAL A 333 -5.02 20.95 -22.66
CA VAL A 333 -5.90 21.36 -21.56
C VAL A 333 -7.35 20.89 -21.72
N PRO A 334 -8.02 21.02 -22.89
CA PRO A 334 -9.39 20.53 -23.04
C PRO A 334 -9.54 19.01 -22.88
N VAL A 335 -8.51 18.23 -23.24
CA VAL A 335 -8.51 16.77 -23.06
C VAL A 335 -8.35 16.42 -21.59
N ALA A 336 -7.40 17.06 -20.92
CA ALA A 336 -7.17 16.86 -19.49
C ALA A 336 -8.39 17.28 -18.64
N GLU A 337 -9.06 18.38 -18.98
CA GLU A 337 -10.22 18.88 -18.24
C GLU A 337 -11.39 17.88 -18.30
N ARG A 338 -11.65 17.28 -19.47
CA ARG A 338 -12.66 16.24 -19.60
C ARG A 338 -12.33 15.00 -18.77
N ALA A 339 -11.07 14.55 -18.81
CA ALA A 339 -10.63 13.39 -18.03
C ALA A 339 -10.71 13.67 -16.52
N ALA A 340 -10.26 14.83 -16.06
CA ALA A 340 -10.29 15.20 -14.66
C ALA A 340 -11.73 15.33 -14.11
N LEU A 341 -12.65 15.95 -14.87
CA LEU A 341 -14.06 16.02 -14.50
C LEU A 341 -14.70 14.63 -14.43
N ALA A 342 -14.41 13.76 -15.40
CA ALA A 342 -14.87 12.38 -15.36
C ALA A 342 -14.30 11.59 -14.17
N ALA A 343 -13.06 11.88 -13.76
CA ALA A 343 -12.46 11.27 -12.58
C ALA A 343 -13.23 11.63 -11.30
N VAL A 344 -13.58 12.91 -11.13
CA VAL A 344 -14.34 13.38 -9.97
C VAL A 344 -15.77 12.84 -9.97
N GLU A 345 -16.40 12.72 -11.14
CA GLU A 345 -17.74 12.14 -11.23
C GLU A 345 -17.74 10.63 -10.91
N ALA A 346 -16.66 9.92 -11.25
CA ALA A 346 -16.51 8.50 -10.92
C ALA A 346 -16.34 8.26 -9.42
N ASP A 347 -15.58 9.12 -8.72
CA ASP A 347 -15.42 9.07 -7.26
C ASP A 347 -15.12 10.46 -6.69
N ARG A 348 -16.13 11.06 -6.06
CA ARG A 348 -16.06 12.42 -5.47
C ARG A 348 -15.26 12.50 -4.18
N GLU A 349 -14.80 11.37 -3.65
CA GLU A 349 -13.94 11.35 -2.46
C GLU A 349 -12.53 10.84 -2.80
N ASP A 350 -12.19 10.69 -4.09
CA ASP A 350 -10.83 10.37 -4.51
C ASP A 350 -9.95 11.63 -4.58
N ALA A 351 -8.99 11.71 -3.67
CA ALA A 351 -8.01 12.80 -3.65
C ALA A 351 -7.21 12.92 -4.97
N TRP A 352 -6.99 11.83 -5.71
CA TRP A 352 -6.30 11.87 -7.01
C TRP A 352 -7.15 12.54 -8.10
N ALA A 353 -8.46 12.38 -8.07
CA ALA A 353 -9.38 13.02 -9.01
C ALA A 353 -9.35 14.54 -8.81
N HIS A 354 -9.49 14.98 -7.55
CA HIS A 354 -9.41 16.39 -7.20
C HIS A 354 -8.04 17.01 -7.48
N HIS A 355 -6.94 16.27 -7.24
CA HIS A 355 -5.59 16.71 -7.63
C HIS A 355 -5.47 16.98 -9.14
N GLY A 356 -5.94 16.05 -9.98
CA GLY A 356 -5.87 16.20 -11.43
C GLY A 356 -6.73 17.36 -11.95
N LEU A 357 -7.91 17.57 -11.35
CA LEU A 357 -8.79 18.68 -11.68
C LEU A 357 -8.18 20.03 -11.27
N ALA A 358 -7.66 20.11 -10.04
CA ALA A 358 -6.98 21.29 -9.52
C ALA A 358 -5.82 21.73 -10.43
N TYR A 359 -4.98 20.77 -10.81
CA TYR A 359 -3.83 21.04 -11.66
C TYR A 359 -4.25 21.47 -13.07
N THR A 360 -5.35 20.93 -13.58
CA THR A 360 -5.93 21.37 -14.86
C THR A 360 -6.49 22.79 -14.78
N TYR A 361 -7.19 23.13 -13.71
CA TYR A 361 -7.73 24.47 -13.47
C TYR A 361 -6.65 25.54 -13.34
N LEU A 362 -5.49 25.22 -12.75
CA LEU A 362 -4.33 26.11 -12.73
C LEU A 362 -3.95 26.55 -14.16
N PHE A 363 -3.87 25.62 -15.11
CA PHE A 363 -3.51 25.92 -16.50
C PHE A 363 -4.67 26.43 -17.36
N ARG A 364 -5.92 26.33 -16.86
CA ARG A 364 -7.04 27.17 -17.34
C ARG A 364 -7.02 28.59 -16.78
N ARG A 365 -6.05 28.92 -15.92
CA ARG A 365 -5.94 30.19 -15.17
C ARG A 365 -7.14 30.45 -14.25
N ARG A 366 -7.82 29.37 -13.80
CA ARG A 366 -8.90 29.38 -12.81
C ARG A 366 -8.31 29.16 -11.42
N PHE A 367 -7.60 30.15 -10.89
CA PHE A 367 -6.79 30.00 -9.68
C PHE A 367 -7.60 29.65 -8.43
N ASP A 368 -8.73 30.30 -8.22
CA ASP A 368 -9.57 30.06 -7.04
C ASP A 368 -10.14 28.64 -7.06
N ASP A 369 -10.62 28.18 -8.23
CA ASP A 369 -11.08 26.80 -8.41
C ASP A 369 -9.94 25.79 -8.21
N ALA A 370 -8.75 26.07 -8.76
CA ALA A 370 -7.58 25.21 -8.57
C ALA A 370 -7.20 25.08 -7.10
N LEU A 371 -7.17 26.18 -6.35
CA LEU A 371 -6.85 26.16 -4.92
C LEU A 371 -7.91 25.39 -4.13
N ALA A 372 -9.20 25.60 -4.41
CA ALA A 372 -10.30 24.89 -3.75
C ALA A 372 -10.23 23.36 -3.97
N GLU A 373 -9.94 22.93 -5.21
CA GLU A 373 -9.80 21.50 -5.54
C GLU A 373 -8.56 20.88 -4.90
N PHE A 374 -7.43 21.60 -4.81
CA PHE A 374 -6.26 21.13 -4.06
C PHE A 374 -6.56 21.02 -2.56
N GLU A 375 -7.27 22.00 -1.98
CA GLU A 375 -7.66 21.98 -0.58
C GLU A 375 -8.60 20.80 -0.29
N LEU A 376 -9.52 20.49 -1.19
CA LEU A 376 -10.37 19.29 -1.09
C LEU A 376 -9.55 18.01 -1.17
N ALA A 377 -8.62 17.89 -2.13
CA ALA A 377 -7.72 16.74 -2.24
C ALA A 377 -6.89 16.53 -0.95
N LEU A 378 -6.40 17.61 -0.35
CA LEU A 378 -5.62 17.57 0.89
C LEU A 378 -6.47 17.32 2.14
N ASN A 379 -7.75 17.72 2.14
CA ASN A 379 -8.69 17.34 3.20
C ASN A 379 -9.01 15.84 3.15
N LEU A 380 -9.20 15.29 1.94
CA LEU A 380 -9.44 13.87 1.71
C LEU A 380 -8.20 13.03 2.05
N ASN A 381 -7.01 13.46 1.61
CA ASN A 381 -5.73 12.83 1.94
C ASN A 381 -4.67 13.85 2.39
N PRO A 382 -4.56 14.11 3.72
CA PRO A 382 -3.57 15.04 4.26
C PRO A 382 -2.11 14.64 4.04
N ASN A 383 -1.85 13.37 3.77
CA ASN A 383 -0.51 12.81 3.56
C ASN A 383 -0.12 12.74 2.07
N PHE A 384 -0.94 13.32 1.18
CA PHE A 384 -0.68 13.31 -0.26
C PHE A 384 0.45 14.28 -0.63
N ALA A 385 1.70 13.83 -0.49
CA ALA A 385 2.91 14.65 -0.68
C ALA A 385 2.94 15.37 -2.03
N MET A 386 2.52 14.70 -3.12
CA MET A 386 2.39 15.33 -4.42
C MET A 386 1.38 16.48 -4.41
N ALA A 387 0.17 16.28 -3.90
CA ALA A 387 -0.83 17.34 -3.85
C ALA A 387 -0.34 18.56 -3.04
N HIS A 388 0.42 18.36 -1.96
CA HIS A 388 1.08 19.46 -1.24
C HIS A 388 2.04 20.25 -2.13
N ALA A 389 2.87 19.59 -2.94
CA ALA A 389 3.80 20.27 -3.83
C ALA A 389 3.10 21.03 -4.96
N PHE A 390 2.08 20.44 -5.58
CA PHE A 390 1.32 21.09 -6.65
C PHE A 390 0.39 22.21 -6.14
N TYR A 391 -0.16 22.06 -4.93
CA TYR A 391 -0.79 23.17 -4.21
C TYR A 391 0.23 24.28 -3.96
N GLY A 392 1.43 23.93 -3.52
CA GLY A 392 2.52 24.87 -3.27
C GLY A 392 2.91 25.69 -4.50
N VAL A 393 3.05 25.05 -5.67
CA VAL A 393 3.36 25.79 -6.91
C VAL A 393 2.19 26.67 -7.36
N THR A 394 0.95 26.22 -7.17
CA THR A 394 -0.27 27.00 -7.46
C THR A 394 -0.32 28.26 -6.59
N LEU A 395 -0.03 28.14 -5.30
CA LEU A 395 0.11 29.28 -4.39
C LEU A 395 1.20 30.25 -4.84
N CYS A 396 2.35 29.74 -5.27
CA CYS A 396 3.43 30.60 -5.79
C CYS A 396 3.02 31.33 -7.07
N TYR A 397 2.34 30.65 -8.00
CA TYR A 397 1.80 31.28 -9.21
C TYR A 397 0.74 32.35 -8.88
N ALA A 398 0.00 32.20 -7.80
CA ALA A 398 -0.93 33.19 -7.25
C ALA A 398 -0.24 34.29 -6.40
N GLY A 399 1.09 34.28 -6.25
CA GLY A 399 1.85 35.26 -5.46
C GLY A 399 1.87 35.00 -3.94
N ARG A 400 1.29 33.89 -3.47
CA ARG A 400 1.27 33.46 -2.05
C ARG A 400 2.48 32.57 -1.72
N TRP A 401 3.68 33.04 -2.04
CA TRP A 401 4.89 32.23 -2.05
C TRP A 401 5.28 31.67 -0.67
N GLN A 402 5.01 32.40 0.44
CA GLN A 402 5.31 31.90 1.79
C GLN A 402 4.54 30.61 2.09
N ASN A 403 3.25 30.59 1.75
CA ASN A 403 2.42 29.40 1.91
C ASN A 403 2.85 28.29 0.95
N GLY A 404 3.26 28.66 -0.27
CA GLY A 404 3.79 27.71 -1.24
C GLY A 404 5.07 27.00 -0.76
N ASP A 405 5.98 27.75 -0.14
CA ASP A 405 7.21 27.22 0.45
C ASP A 405 6.94 26.31 1.66
N VAL A 406 5.94 26.64 2.49
CA VAL A 406 5.46 25.77 3.57
C VAL A 406 4.92 24.45 3.01
N ALA A 407 4.07 24.50 1.98
CA ALA A 407 3.50 23.31 1.36
C ALA A 407 4.57 22.42 0.70
N ALA A 408 5.55 23.01 0.00
CA ALA A 408 6.67 22.27 -0.59
C ALA A 408 7.53 21.58 0.48
N ARG A 409 7.81 22.26 1.61
CA ARG A 409 8.51 21.64 2.75
C ARG A 409 7.69 20.54 3.41
N ARG A 410 6.37 20.67 3.48
CA ARG A 410 5.49 19.61 3.97
C ARG A 410 5.60 18.37 3.08
N ALA A 411 5.59 18.52 1.76
CA ALA A 411 5.80 17.41 0.82
C ALA A 411 7.13 16.69 1.06
N LEU A 412 8.24 17.44 1.20
CA LEU A 412 9.56 16.89 1.51
C LEU A 412 9.62 16.18 2.87
N ARG A 413 8.90 16.69 3.87
CA ARG A 413 8.84 16.07 5.21
C ARG A 413 8.03 14.78 5.23
N LEU A 414 6.91 14.76 4.49
CA LEU A 414 6.06 13.57 4.36
C LEU A 414 6.80 12.44 3.63
N SER A 415 7.57 12.77 2.59
CA SER A 415 8.27 11.76 1.78
C SER A 415 9.72 12.20 1.48
N PRO A 416 10.66 12.03 2.43
CA PRO A 416 12.05 12.50 2.27
C PRO A 416 12.86 11.76 1.19
N ARG A 417 12.40 10.57 0.78
CA ARG A 417 13.03 9.72 -0.24
C ARG A 417 12.13 9.50 -1.46
N ASP A 418 11.19 10.42 -1.68
CA ASP A 418 10.23 10.33 -2.78
C ASP A 418 10.92 10.32 -4.16
N PRO A 419 10.53 9.44 -5.10
CA PRO A 419 10.95 9.54 -6.50
C PRO A 419 10.66 10.90 -7.16
N LEU A 420 9.70 11.66 -6.62
CA LEU A 420 9.31 13.00 -7.03
C LEU A 420 9.98 14.12 -6.22
N ALA A 421 10.95 13.84 -5.35
CA ALA A 421 11.62 14.86 -4.54
C ALA A 421 12.21 16.00 -5.38
N ALA A 422 12.59 15.72 -6.64
CA ALA A 422 12.98 16.75 -7.61
C ALA A 422 11.90 17.82 -7.81
N ILE A 423 10.62 17.43 -7.94
CA ILE A 423 9.50 18.38 -8.05
C ILE A 423 9.40 19.20 -6.77
N TYR A 424 9.45 18.57 -5.60
CA TYR A 424 9.24 19.26 -4.32
C TYR A 424 10.31 20.32 -4.06
N CYS A 425 11.58 19.97 -4.32
CA CYS A 425 12.70 20.91 -4.29
C CYS A 425 12.56 22.01 -5.35
N GLY A 426 12.05 21.68 -6.54
CA GLY A 426 11.79 22.66 -7.60
C GLY A 426 10.71 23.68 -7.24
N VAL A 427 9.64 23.24 -6.56
CA VAL A 427 8.59 24.13 -6.05
C VAL A 427 9.14 25.02 -4.93
N ALA A 428 9.91 24.47 -3.98
CA ALA A 428 10.58 25.27 -2.95
C ALA A 428 11.54 26.31 -3.56
N ALA A 429 12.28 25.93 -4.62
CA ALA A 429 13.13 26.86 -5.36
C ALA A 429 12.32 28.00 -5.98
N TYR A 430 11.21 27.68 -6.63
CA TYR A 430 10.33 28.67 -7.24
C TYR A 430 9.73 29.62 -6.19
N ALA A 431 9.27 29.09 -5.05
CA ALA A 431 8.75 29.89 -3.95
C ALA A 431 9.77 30.92 -3.43
N ARG A 432 11.02 30.48 -3.22
CA ARG A 432 12.12 31.36 -2.79
C ARG A 432 12.47 32.41 -3.83
N PHE A 433 12.42 32.06 -5.11
CA PHE A 433 12.64 33.03 -6.19
C PHE A 433 11.57 34.14 -6.17
N ILE A 434 10.30 33.79 -6.02
CA ILE A 434 9.21 34.78 -5.88
C ILE A 434 9.43 35.63 -4.61
N GLY A 435 9.89 35.02 -3.52
CA GLY A 435 10.31 35.71 -2.29
C GLY A 435 11.61 36.52 -2.39
N ARG A 436 12.23 36.62 -3.58
CA ARG A 436 13.48 37.36 -3.85
C ARG A 436 14.71 36.81 -3.12
N ASP A 437 14.64 35.59 -2.60
CA ASP A 437 15.79 34.84 -2.06
C ASP A 437 16.46 34.04 -3.19
N TYR A 438 17.29 34.73 -4.00
CA TYR A 438 17.89 34.13 -5.20
C TYR A 438 18.92 33.04 -4.88
N GLU A 439 19.70 33.18 -3.80
CA GLU A 439 20.68 32.14 -3.42
C GLU A 439 19.97 30.91 -2.87
N GLY A 440 18.95 31.10 -2.01
CA GLY A 440 18.13 30.00 -1.52
C GLY A 440 17.34 29.30 -2.64
N ALA A 441 16.87 30.05 -3.64
CA ALA A 441 16.25 29.50 -4.85
C ALA A 441 17.26 28.66 -5.66
N ALA A 442 18.45 29.20 -5.91
CA ALA A 442 19.51 28.48 -6.63
C ALA A 442 19.94 27.22 -5.88
N GLN A 443 20.02 27.25 -4.55
CA GLN A 443 20.34 26.09 -3.73
C GLN A 443 19.30 24.97 -3.90
N MET A 444 18.01 25.28 -3.79
CA MET A 444 16.93 24.30 -3.94
C MET A 444 16.79 23.80 -5.38
N ALA A 445 17.03 24.65 -6.38
CA ALA A 445 17.06 24.23 -7.77
C ALA A 445 18.21 23.24 -8.04
N ARG A 446 19.41 23.49 -7.50
CA ARG A 446 20.52 22.53 -7.58
C ARG A 446 20.21 21.22 -6.87
N GLU A 447 19.54 21.26 -5.71
CA GLU A 447 19.12 20.05 -5.01
C GLU A 447 18.13 19.24 -5.84
N SER A 448 17.13 19.91 -6.43
CA SER A 448 16.22 19.29 -7.39
C SER A 448 16.97 18.60 -8.54
N MET A 449 17.98 19.27 -9.10
CA MET A 449 18.82 18.73 -10.18
C MET A 449 19.73 17.58 -9.75
N ARG A 450 20.11 17.49 -8.47
CA ARG A 450 20.84 16.32 -7.94
C ARG A 450 19.94 15.09 -7.90
N GLN A 451 18.66 15.29 -7.58
CA GLN A 451 17.67 14.22 -7.62
C GLN A 451 17.35 13.83 -9.06
N ARG A 452 17.18 14.81 -9.96
CA ARG A 452 16.96 14.60 -11.41
C ARG A 452 17.59 15.70 -12.26
N ALA A 453 18.66 15.36 -12.97
CA ALA A 453 19.47 16.32 -13.71
C ALA A 453 18.74 17.02 -14.87
N ASP A 454 17.70 16.39 -15.41
CA ASP A 454 16.91 16.84 -16.57
C ASP A 454 15.60 17.54 -16.19
N PHE A 455 15.30 17.70 -14.89
CA PHE A 455 14.04 18.32 -14.48
C PHE A 455 13.96 19.80 -14.86
N VAL A 456 13.19 20.08 -15.91
CA VAL A 456 13.10 21.38 -16.59
C VAL A 456 12.70 22.52 -15.64
N GLY A 457 11.74 22.28 -14.73
CA GLY A 457 11.28 23.29 -13.78
C GLY A 457 12.41 23.89 -12.94
N ALA A 458 13.32 23.05 -12.45
CA ALA A 458 14.47 23.52 -11.66
C ALA A 458 15.48 24.31 -12.50
N HIS A 459 15.74 23.89 -13.74
CA HIS A 459 16.59 24.67 -14.65
C HIS A 459 16.02 26.08 -14.88
N ARG A 460 14.72 26.20 -15.13
CA ARG A 460 14.09 27.51 -15.36
C ARG A 460 14.30 28.45 -14.16
N VAL A 461 14.07 27.96 -12.94
CA VAL A 461 14.28 28.73 -11.70
C VAL A 461 15.75 29.07 -11.47
N LEU A 462 16.66 28.11 -11.68
CA LEU A 462 18.10 28.35 -11.53
C LEU A 462 18.60 29.44 -12.49
N THR A 463 18.15 29.42 -13.75
CA THR A 463 18.51 30.44 -14.75
C THR A 463 17.98 31.81 -14.33
N ALA A 464 16.70 31.91 -13.94
CA ALA A 464 16.12 33.17 -13.49
C ALA A 464 16.83 33.73 -12.24
N ALA A 465 17.07 32.89 -11.24
CA ALA A 465 17.78 33.26 -10.02
C ALA A 465 19.21 33.72 -10.31
N ALA A 466 19.96 32.99 -11.13
CA ALA A 466 21.34 33.35 -11.48
C ALA A 466 21.42 34.69 -12.23
N GLY A 467 20.48 34.97 -13.13
CA GLY A 467 20.39 36.27 -13.79
C GLY A 467 20.05 37.42 -12.86
N MET A 468 19.22 37.18 -11.84
CA MET A 468 18.91 38.18 -10.80
C MET A 468 20.07 38.43 -9.83
N SER A 469 20.90 37.41 -9.55
CA SER A 469 22.08 37.53 -8.68
C SER A 469 23.23 38.36 -9.27
N GLY A 470 23.18 38.69 -10.57
CA GLY A 470 24.18 39.55 -11.21
C GLY A 470 25.52 38.89 -11.54
N ASP A 471 25.61 37.55 -11.47
CA ASP A 471 26.78 36.78 -11.89
C ASP A 471 26.58 36.26 -13.34
N PRO A 472 27.17 36.93 -14.36
CA PRO A 472 26.92 36.60 -15.76
C PRO A 472 27.44 35.22 -16.14
N ALA A 473 28.51 34.73 -15.52
CA ALA A 473 29.08 33.42 -15.81
C ALA A 473 28.15 32.29 -15.31
N ARG A 474 27.64 32.43 -14.08
CA ARG A 474 26.63 31.50 -13.54
C ARG A 474 25.34 31.54 -14.34
N ALA A 475 24.89 32.73 -14.72
CA ALA A 475 23.66 32.90 -15.48
C ALA A 475 23.73 32.27 -16.88
N ALA A 476 24.85 32.47 -17.60
CA ALA A 476 25.09 31.85 -18.89
C ALA A 476 25.15 30.31 -18.80
N SER A 477 25.87 29.77 -17.81
CA SER A 477 25.95 28.32 -17.58
C SER A 477 24.59 27.71 -17.25
N ALA A 478 23.79 28.39 -16.40
CA ALA A 478 22.44 27.95 -16.09
C ALA A 478 21.53 27.97 -17.32
N LEU A 479 21.63 29.00 -18.18
CA LEU A 479 20.86 29.09 -19.42
C LEU A 479 21.23 27.98 -20.42
N GLU A 480 22.50 27.61 -20.53
CA GLU A 480 22.93 26.47 -21.35
C GLU A 480 22.35 25.15 -20.82
N GLY A 481 22.30 24.96 -19.50
CA GLY A 481 21.61 23.84 -18.87
C GLY A 481 20.13 23.78 -19.25
N LEU A 482 19.44 24.91 -19.11
CA LEU A 482 18.03 25.05 -19.45
C LEU A 482 17.74 24.76 -20.93
N ARG A 483 18.55 25.25 -21.86
CA ARG A 483 18.39 24.98 -23.30
C ARG A 483 18.59 23.51 -23.67
N ARG A 484 19.45 22.80 -22.93
CA ARG A 484 19.61 21.34 -23.08
C ARG A 484 18.39 20.59 -22.55
N ALA A 485 17.87 20.99 -21.39
CA ALA A 485 16.71 20.35 -20.77
C ALA A 485 15.39 20.62 -21.52
N GLN A 486 15.23 21.83 -22.07
CA GLN A 486 14.06 22.21 -22.88
C GLN A 486 14.50 22.93 -24.16
N PRO A 487 14.77 22.16 -25.23
CA PRO A 487 15.02 22.74 -26.55
C PRO A 487 13.84 23.61 -27.01
N GLY A 488 14.13 24.79 -27.55
CA GLY A 488 13.11 25.72 -28.05
C GLY A 488 12.45 26.62 -27.00
N ILE A 489 12.91 26.57 -25.74
CA ILE A 489 12.44 27.52 -24.72
C ILE A 489 12.77 28.98 -25.11
N SER A 490 11.82 29.88 -24.88
CA SER A 490 11.94 31.32 -25.14
C SER A 490 11.14 32.14 -24.12
N LEU A 491 11.38 33.46 -24.05
CA LEU A 491 10.60 34.35 -23.21
C LEU A 491 9.11 34.36 -23.60
N ALA A 492 8.81 34.26 -24.91
CA ALA A 492 7.45 34.17 -25.42
C ALA A 492 6.74 32.89 -24.95
N TRP A 493 7.44 31.75 -24.98
CA TRP A 493 6.91 30.49 -24.46
C TRP A 493 6.58 30.60 -22.96
N ILE A 494 7.50 31.14 -22.16
CA ILE A 494 7.32 31.28 -20.71
C ILE A 494 6.14 32.21 -20.40
N THR A 495 6.02 33.33 -21.11
CA THR A 495 4.93 34.29 -20.95
C THR A 495 3.57 33.66 -21.24
N ARG A 496 3.50 32.82 -22.29
CA ARG A 496 2.27 32.18 -22.74
C ARG A 496 1.88 31.02 -21.82
N GLU A 497 2.82 30.11 -21.55
CA GLU A 497 2.53 28.82 -20.92
C GLU A 497 2.55 28.84 -19.40
N LEU A 498 3.36 29.70 -18.75
CA LEU A 498 3.38 29.73 -17.29
C LEU A 498 2.20 30.55 -16.74
N PRO A 499 1.37 29.98 -15.85
CA PRO A 499 0.17 30.63 -15.33
C PRO A 499 0.53 31.54 -14.15
N MET A 500 1.47 32.47 -14.30
CA MET A 500 1.71 33.49 -13.27
C MET A 500 0.52 34.45 -13.25
N LEU A 501 -0.12 34.62 -12.09
CA LEU A 501 -1.28 35.49 -11.91
C LEU A 501 -0.87 36.97 -11.88
N ARG A 502 0.18 37.29 -11.12
CA ARG A 502 0.67 38.67 -10.96
C ARG A 502 1.65 39.04 -12.07
N ASP A 503 1.38 40.14 -12.76
CA ASP A 503 2.27 40.65 -13.81
C ASP A 503 3.64 41.07 -13.28
N GLU A 504 3.70 41.59 -12.04
CA GLU A 504 4.96 41.93 -11.37
C GLU A 504 5.87 40.69 -11.21
N ASP A 505 5.30 39.56 -10.79
CA ASP A 505 6.05 38.31 -10.62
C ASP A 505 6.48 37.74 -11.97
N ARG A 506 5.61 37.86 -12.98
CA ARG A 506 5.90 37.48 -14.37
C ARG A 506 7.08 38.27 -14.93
N GLU A 507 7.01 39.60 -14.87
CA GLU A 507 8.07 40.48 -15.36
C GLU A 507 9.38 40.28 -14.61
N HIS A 508 9.32 40.07 -13.29
CA HIS A 508 10.49 39.76 -12.50
C HIS A 508 11.16 38.44 -12.92
N TYR A 509 10.36 37.40 -13.16
CA TYR A 509 10.86 36.11 -13.64
C TYR A 509 11.51 36.23 -15.03
N LEU A 510 10.83 36.93 -15.96
CA LEU A 510 11.34 37.18 -17.30
C LEU A 510 12.60 38.03 -17.29
N GLU A 511 12.71 39.02 -16.40
CA GLU A 511 13.91 39.84 -16.25
C GLU A 511 15.12 39.01 -15.83
N GLY A 512 14.96 38.09 -14.88
CA GLY A 512 16.03 37.15 -14.52
C GLY A 512 16.53 36.35 -15.72
N LEU A 513 15.61 35.88 -16.56
CA LEU A 513 15.96 35.13 -17.78
C LEU A 513 16.61 36.00 -18.86
N ARG A 514 16.15 37.25 -19.04
CA ARG A 514 16.79 38.23 -19.94
C ARG A 514 18.21 38.52 -19.52
N ARG A 515 18.45 38.73 -18.21
CA ARG A 515 19.80 38.94 -17.64
C ARG A 515 20.70 37.73 -17.82
N ALA A 516 20.14 36.53 -17.83
CA ALA A 516 20.88 35.31 -18.16
C ALA A 516 21.20 35.16 -19.66
N GLY A 517 20.68 36.04 -20.52
CA GLY A 517 20.92 36.03 -21.96
C GLY A 517 19.85 35.30 -22.78
N MET A 518 18.70 35.01 -22.19
CA MET A 518 17.53 34.52 -22.94
C MET A 518 16.92 35.68 -23.75
N ARG A 519 16.63 35.42 -25.02
CA ARG A 519 16.05 36.38 -25.95
C ARG A 519 14.63 35.97 -26.32
#